data_AF-A0A847Z831-F1
#
_entry.id   AF-A0A847Z831-F1
#
_cell.length_a   1.000
_cell.length_b   1.000
_cell.length_c   1.000
_cell.angle_alpha   90.00
_cell.angle_beta   90.00
_cell.angle_gamma   90.00
#
_symmetry.space_group_name_H-M   'P 1'
#
loop_
_entity.id
_entity.type
_entity.pdbx_description
1 polymer ?
#
loop_
_entity_poly.entity_id
_entity_poly.type
_entity_poly.pdbx_seq_one_letter_code
_entity_poly.pdbx_strand_id
1 'polypeptide(L)'
;MKRAILVISCAILGIALLVCVTFRIMFNYGVTLSDSKAVYIVLDLTENNDDVCCSGLYINGSSADELKDASEINYSGEYKTASDANEAAKIGASILDKYYDKWTETKTVIVTKNKKGDSWVVTGQLLSRESTMSIGVVVFSVSTGEVFYIGKGDPAD
;
A
#
# COMPACT_ATOMS: atom_id res chain seq x y z
N MET A 1 -2.76 40.17 33.75
CA MET A 1 -2.49 39.93 32.31
C MET A 1 -1.45 38.84 32.00
N LYS A 2 -0.44 38.57 32.86
CA LYS A 2 0.59 37.53 32.56
C LYS A 2 0.10 36.07 32.62
N ARG A 3 -0.96 35.77 33.37
CA ARG A 3 -1.48 34.39 33.53
C ARG A 3 -2.37 33.91 32.37
N ALA A 4 -3.07 34.82 31.69
CA ALA A 4 -3.94 34.47 30.56
C ALA A 4 -3.14 34.07 29.30
N ILE A 5 -1.98 34.69 29.09
CA ILE A 5 -1.08 34.40 27.95
C ILE A 5 -0.45 33.01 28.08
N LEU A 6 -0.14 32.56 29.30
CA LEU A 6 0.46 31.25 29.57
C LEU A 6 -0.53 30.09 29.30
N VAL A 7 -1.82 30.30 29.62
CA VAL A 7 -2.85 29.27 29.42
C VAL A 7 -3.18 29.07 27.93
N ILE A 8 -3.20 30.15 27.16
CA ILE A 8 -3.44 30.10 25.71
C ILE A 8 -2.27 29.40 24.98
N SER A 9 -1.02 29.62 25.42
CA SER A 9 0.15 28.97 24.80
C SER A 9 0.24 27.46 25.11
N CYS A 10 -0.20 27.00 26.28
CA CYS A 10 -0.30 25.56 26.56
C CYS A 10 -1.42 24.86 25.78
N ALA A 11 -2.55 25.53 25.53
CA ALA A 11 -3.66 24.95 24.77
C ALA A 11 -3.31 24.77 23.27
N ILE A 12 -2.57 25.72 22.69
CA ILE A 12 -2.12 25.63 21.29
C ILE A 12 -1.06 24.52 21.13
N LEU A 13 -0.12 24.38 22.06
CA LEU A 13 0.84 23.28 22.05
C LEU A 13 0.17 21.91 22.21
N GLY A 14 -0.85 21.82 23.07
CA GLY A 14 -1.63 20.59 23.28
C GLY A 14 -2.40 20.16 22.04
N ILE A 15 -2.98 21.10 21.30
CA ILE A 15 -3.67 20.81 20.03
C ILE A 15 -2.67 20.42 18.93
N ALA A 16 -1.51 21.10 18.84
CA ALA A 16 -0.46 20.73 17.89
C ALA A 16 0.10 19.32 18.16
N LEU A 17 0.29 18.96 19.44
CA LEU A 17 0.69 17.60 19.84
C LEU A 17 -0.41 16.57 19.58
N LEU A 18 -1.68 16.89 19.84
CA LEU A 18 -2.79 15.98 19.55
C LEU A 18 -2.92 15.72 18.04
N VAL A 19 -2.78 16.76 17.21
CA VAL A 19 -2.76 16.63 15.75
C VAL A 19 -1.55 15.80 15.30
N CYS A 20 -0.36 15.98 15.87
CA CYS A 20 0.80 15.14 15.55
C CYS A 20 0.66 13.67 15.99
N VAL A 21 -0.10 13.37 17.06
CA VAL A 21 -0.31 12.00 17.52
C VAL A 21 -1.45 11.31 16.77
N THR A 22 -2.51 12.03 16.38
CA THR A 22 -3.62 11.45 15.59
C THR A 22 -3.34 11.41 14.09
N PHE A 23 -2.52 12.32 13.55
CA PHE A 23 -2.04 12.29 12.16
C PHE A 23 -0.68 11.61 12.01
N ARG A 24 -0.41 10.56 12.78
CA ARG A 24 0.44 9.46 12.28
C ARG A 24 -0.32 8.59 11.28
N ILE A 25 -1.19 9.19 10.45
CA ILE A 25 -1.51 8.60 9.17
C ILE A 25 -0.23 8.82 8.35
N MET A 26 0.57 7.75 8.26
CA MET A 26 1.82 7.70 7.52
C MET A 26 1.56 7.94 6.03
N PHE A 27 1.30 9.19 5.65
CA PHE A 27 1.38 9.62 4.26
C PHE A 27 2.86 9.78 3.95
N ASN A 28 3.46 8.72 3.42
CA ASN A 28 4.77 8.85 2.79
C ASN A 28 4.58 9.50 1.41
N TYR A 29 5.59 10.29 1.06
CA TYR A 29 5.69 11.17 -0.11
C TYR A 29 5.08 10.59 -1.40
N GLY A 30 4.53 11.47 -2.24
CA GLY A 30 4.12 11.09 -3.59
C GLY A 30 5.31 10.53 -4.37
N VAL A 31 5.14 9.37 -4.99
CA VAL A 31 6.13 8.70 -5.81
C VAL A 31 5.71 8.76 -7.27
N THR A 32 6.58 9.32 -8.11
CA THR A 32 6.49 9.21 -9.56
C THR A 32 7.16 7.91 -9.99
N LEU A 33 6.44 7.07 -10.72
CA LEU A 33 7.03 5.88 -11.35
C LEU A 33 7.86 6.33 -12.56
N SER A 34 9.01 5.71 -12.80
CA SER A 34 9.88 6.07 -13.93
C SER A 34 9.21 5.87 -15.29
N ASP A 35 8.27 4.93 -15.37
CA ASP A 35 7.70 4.45 -16.64
C ASP A 35 6.21 4.81 -16.78
N SER A 36 5.58 5.33 -15.71
CA SER A 36 4.20 5.80 -15.72
C SER A 36 4.16 7.32 -15.66
N LYS A 37 3.30 7.93 -16.47
CA LYS A 37 3.00 9.38 -16.32
C LYS A 37 2.16 9.65 -15.06
N ALA A 38 1.73 8.61 -14.34
CA ALA A 38 0.96 8.74 -13.11
C ALA A 38 1.88 8.97 -11.89
N VAL A 39 1.48 9.94 -11.08
CA VAL A 39 2.02 10.16 -9.74
C VAL A 39 1.11 9.43 -8.77
N TYR A 40 1.71 8.60 -7.92
CA TYR A 40 0.99 7.83 -6.91
C TYR A 40 1.36 8.32 -5.50
N ILE A 41 0.41 8.25 -4.58
CA ILE A 41 0.69 8.47 -3.14
C ILE A 41 1.02 7.12 -2.52
N VAL A 42 2.07 7.03 -1.71
CA VAL A 42 2.46 5.77 -1.07
C VAL A 42 2.01 5.76 0.38
N LEU A 43 1.20 4.76 0.73
CA LEU A 43 0.87 4.42 2.11
C LEU A 43 1.71 3.22 2.53
N ASP A 44 2.74 3.48 3.32
CA ASP A 44 3.58 2.47 3.92
C ASP A 44 2.90 1.95 5.20
N LEU A 45 2.44 0.71 5.15
CA LEU A 45 1.79 0.02 6.26
C LEU A 45 2.59 -1.22 6.66
N THR A 46 3.90 -1.23 6.40
CA THR A 46 4.78 -2.38 6.64
C THR A 46 5.06 -2.63 8.12
N GLU A 47 4.97 -1.59 8.96
CA GLU A 47 5.12 -1.67 10.43
C GLU A 47 3.78 -1.77 11.18
N ASN A 48 2.65 -1.52 10.50
CA ASN A 48 1.35 -1.62 11.13
C ASN A 48 0.95 -3.10 11.22
N ASN A 49 0.80 -3.60 12.46
CA ASN A 49 0.35 -4.97 12.75
C ASN A 49 -1.16 -5.16 12.59
N ASP A 50 -1.91 -4.09 12.30
CA ASP A 50 -3.36 -4.18 12.15
C ASP A 50 -3.73 -4.55 10.72
N ASP A 51 -4.69 -5.46 10.61
CA ASP A 51 -5.34 -5.91 9.37
C ASP A 51 -5.80 -4.70 8.54
N VAL A 52 -4.93 -4.21 7.66
CA VAL A 52 -5.36 -3.32 6.58
C VAL A 52 -6.16 -4.21 5.64
N CYS A 53 -7.47 -4.27 5.90
CA CYS A 53 -8.46 -4.93 5.08
C CYS A 53 -8.51 -4.27 3.70
N CYS A 54 -7.56 -4.59 2.85
CA CYS A 54 -7.84 -4.67 1.43
C CYS A 54 -8.70 -5.93 1.26
N SER A 55 -9.91 -5.73 0.78
CA SER A 55 -10.90 -6.76 0.46
C SER A 55 -10.27 -8.03 -0.13
N GLY A 56 -10.53 -9.17 0.51
CA GLY A 56 -10.04 -10.50 0.08
C GLY A 56 -8.94 -11.09 0.97
N LEU A 57 -9.30 -11.47 2.19
CA LEU A 57 -8.49 -12.07 3.26
C LEU A 57 -7.85 -13.44 2.91
N TYR A 58 -6.90 -13.49 1.98
CA TYR A 58 -6.01 -14.66 1.85
C TYR A 58 -4.53 -14.30 1.67
N ILE A 59 -4.19 -13.11 1.19
CA ILE A 59 -2.80 -12.81 0.77
C ILE A 59 -1.80 -12.72 1.93
N ASN A 60 -2.14 -12.00 3.02
CA ASN A 60 -1.22 -11.79 4.15
C ASN A 60 -0.95 -13.06 4.98
N GLY A 61 -1.78 -14.10 4.81
CA GLY A 61 -1.64 -15.40 5.46
C GLY A 61 -1.17 -16.52 4.55
N SER A 62 -0.96 -16.26 3.26
CA SER A 62 -0.58 -17.27 2.27
C SER A 62 0.93 -17.38 2.12
N SER A 63 1.39 -18.59 1.81
CA SER A 63 2.73 -18.89 1.32
C SER A 63 2.91 -18.46 -0.14
N ALA A 64 4.15 -18.43 -0.61
CA ALA A 64 4.45 -18.11 -2.00
C ALA A 64 3.80 -19.11 -2.99
N ASP A 65 3.77 -20.40 -2.66
CA ASP A 65 3.19 -21.43 -3.54
C ASP A 65 1.67 -21.30 -3.63
N GLU A 66 0.97 -21.08 -2.50
CA GLU A 66 -0.47 -20.83 -2.49
C GLU A 66 -0.85 -19.58 -3.31
N LEU A 67 0.00 -18.54 -3.27
CA LEU A 67 -0.19 -17.32 -4.05
C LEU A 67 0.02 -17.57 -5.55
N LYS A 68 1.05 -18.35 -5.93
CA LYS A 68 1.33 -18.71 -7.33
C LYS A 68 0.21 -19.53 -7.92
N ASP A 69 -0.29 -20.53 -7.19
CA ASP A 69 -1.39 -21.37 -7.62
C ASP A 69 -2.70 -20.59 -7.80
N ALA A 70 -2.90 -19.53 -7.02
CA ALA A 70 -4.06 -18.63 -7.13
C ALA A 70 -3.91 -17.56 -8.23
N SER A 71 -2.70 -17.33 -8.75
CA SER A 71 -2.46 -16.25 -9.72
C SER A 71 -3.02 -16.59 -11.09
N GLU A 72 -3.92 -15.75 -11.60
CA GLU A 72 -4.47 -15.89 -12.96
C GLU A 72 -3.51 -15.36 -14.03
N ILE A 73 -2.51 -14.57 -13.62
CA ILE A 73 -1.55 -13.92 -14.52
C ILE A 73 -0.15 -14.44 -14.25
N ASN A 74 0.52 -14.86 -15.33
CA ASN A 74 1.95 -15.18 -15.33
C ASN A 74 2.78 -13.93 -15.64
N TYR A 75 3.66 -13.54 -14.72
CA TYR A 75 4.56 -12.41 -14.94
C TYR A 75 5.68 -12.77 -15.91
N SER A 76 5.86 -11.97 -16.96
CA SER A 76 6.88 -12.17 -18.00
C SER A 76 7.97 -11.08 -18.03
N GLY A 77 8.02 -10.23 -17.00
CA GLY A 77 9.01 -9.16 -16.90
C GLY A 77 10.26 -9.55 -16.12
N GLU A 78 11.16 -8.59 -15.95
CA GLU A 78 12.35 -8.73 -15.10
C GLU A 78 11.95 -8.66 -13.62
N TYR A 79 12.48 -9.58 -12.82
CA TYR A 79 12.33 -9.53 -11.37
C TYR A 79 13.23 -8.45 -10.76
N LYS A 80 12.64 -7.63 -9.90
CA LYS A 80 13.33 -6.54 -9.21
C LYS A 80 13.06 -6.65 -7.72
N THR A 81 14.11 -6.55 -6.92
CA THR A 81 13.99 -6.47 -5.46
C THR A 81 13.72 -5.03 -5.04
N ALA A 82 13.06 -4.88 -3.89
CA ALA A 82 12.85 -3.58 -3.25
C ALA A 82 13.52 -3.59 -1.87
N SER A 83 14.29 -2.54 -1.59
CA SER A 83 14.94 -2.34 -0.30
C SER A 83 14.01 -1.69 0.74
N ASP A 84 12.99 -0.97 0.28
CA ASP A 84 12.01 -0.27 1.11
C ASP A 84 10.60 -0.24 0.50
N ALA A 85 9.64 0.31 1.24
CA ALA A 85 8.24 0.39 0.80
C ALA A 85 8.03 1.29 -0.43
N ASN A 86 8.85 2.33 -0.63
CA ASN A 86 8.73 3.21 -1.79
C ASN A 86 9.21 2.51 -3.06
N GLU A 87 10.32 1.78 -2.99
CA GLU A 87 10.77 0.92 -4.09
C GLU A 87 9.76 -0.18 -4.38
N ALA A 88 9.20 -0.79 -3.34
CA ALA A 88 8.17 -1.81 -3.51
C ALA A 88 6.92 -1.24 -4.19
N ALA A 89 6.45 -0.06 -3.76
CA ALA A 89 5.36 0.66 -4.42
C ALA A 89 5.67 0.91 -5.89
N LYS A 90 6.91 1.32 -6.21
CA LYS A 90 7.31 1.60 -7.60
C LYS A 90 7.21 0.37 -8.48
N ILE A 91 7.80 -0.73 -8.02
CA ILE A 91 7.83 -2.00 -8.75
C ILE A 91 6.41 -2.53 -8.90
N GLY A 92 5.66 -2.60 -7.79
CA GLY A 92 4.30 -3.14 -7.80
C GLY A 92 3.35 -2.34 -8.68
N ALA A 93 3.37 -1.01 -8.58
CA ALA A 93 2.54 -0.15 -9.41
C ALA A 93 2.93 -0.22 -10.90
N SER A 94 4.22 -0.34 -11.22
CA SER A 94 4.68 -0.55 -12.61
C SER A 94 4.20 -1.89 -13.17
N ILE A 95 4.19 -2.94 -12.36
CA ILE A 95 3.62 -4.24 -12.75
C ILE A 95 2.11 -4.09 -12.98
N LEU A 96 1.37 -3.47 -12.07
CA LEU A 96 -0.08 -3.30 -12.21
C LEU A 96 -0.46 -2.41 -13.40
N ASP A 97 0.27 -1.33 -13.66
CA ASP A 97 0.10 -0.46 -14.83
C ASP A 97 0.34 -1.21 -16.15
N LYS A 98 1.16 -2.27 -16.15
CA LYS A 98 1.40 -3.11 -17.35
C LYS A 98 0.21 -4.00 -17.69
N TYR A 99 -0.53 -4.48 -16.68
CA TYR A 99 -1.61 -5.47 -16.87
C TYR A 99 -3.01 -4.86 -16.82
N TYR A 100 -3.18 -3.70 -16.18
CA TYR A 100 -4.49 -3.10 -15.96
C TYR A 100 -4.49 -1.60 -16.27
N ASP A 101 -5.39 -1.16 -17.14
CA ASP A 101 -5.61 0.28 -17.43
C ASP A 101 -6.12 1.05 -16.20
N LYS A 102 -6.82 0.35 -15.28
CA LYS A 102 -7.34 0.92 -14.03
C LYS A 102 -7.39 -0.13 -12.93
N TRP A 103 -6.55 0.05 -11.91
CA TRP A 103 -6.44 -0.87 -10.76
C TRP A 103 -6.52 -0.17 -9.40
N THR A 104 -6.53 1.15 -9.37
CA THR A 104 -6.72 1.97 -8.17
C THR A 104 -7.68 3.13 -8.49
N GLU A 105 -8.48 3.53 -7.52
CA GLU A 105 -9.45 4.63 -7.65
C GLU A 105 -8.81 5.98 -7.30
N THR A 106 -7.99 5.99 -6.25
CA THR A 106 -7.48 7.21 -5.60
C THR A 106 -6.07 7.59 -6.07
N LYS A 107 -5.42 6.76 -6.90
CA LYS A 107 -3.98 6.83 -7.19
C LYS A 107 -3.13 6.73 -5.92
N THR A 108 -3.65 6.11 -4.88
CA THR A 108 -2.87 5.70 -3.72
C THR A 108 -2.48 4.24 -3.88
N VAL A 109 -1.25 3.94 -3.48
CA VAL A 109 -0.64 2.62 -3.47
C VAL A 109 -0.35 2.27 -2.03
N ILE A 110 -0.92 1.17 -1.57
CA ILE A 110 -0.73 0.63 -0.24
C ILE A 110 0.32 -0.45 -0.32
N VAL A 111 1.34 -0.37 0.55
CA VAL A 111 2.41 -1.35 0.66
C VAL A 111 2.39 -1.98 2.03
N THR A 112 2.35 -3.31 2.07
CA THR A 112 2.48 -4.12 3.29
C THR A 112 3.52 -5.22 3.09
N LYS A 113 3.95 -5.86 4.19
CA LYS A 113 4.82 -7.03 4.17
C LYS A 113 4.07 -8.26 4.65
N ASN A 114 3.98 -9.29 3.81
CA ASN A 114 3.60 -10.62 4.25
C ASN A 114 4.84 -11.33 4.81
N LYS A 115 4.92 -11.42 6.14
CA LYS A 115 6.04 -12.04 6.85
C LYS A 115 6.11 -13.55 6.65
N LYS A 116 4.98 -14.23 6.41
CA LYS A 116 4.94 -15.69 6.22
C LYS A 116 5.49 -16.09 4.84
N GLY A 117 5.19 -15.28 3.83
CA GLY A 117 5.68 -15.48 2.45
C GLY A 117 6.98 -14.77 2.12
N ASP A 118 7.59 -14.02 3.05
CA ASP A 118 8.71 -13.09 2.81
C ASP A 118 8.50 -12.24 1.54
N SER A 119 7.34 -11.57 1.48
CA SER A 119 6.91 -10.88 0.27
C SER A 119 6.38 -9.48 0.52
N TRP A 120 6.60 -8.61 -0.46
CA TRP A 120 5.92 -7.34 -0.59
C TRP A 120 4.52 -7.56 -1.15
N VAL A 121 3.53 -6.89 -0.57
CA VAL A 121 2.15 -6.86 -1.06
C VAL A 121 1.83 -5.42 -1.40
N VAL A 122 1.51 -5.16 -2.67
CA VAL A 122 1.23 -3.84 -3.20
C VAL A 122 -0.18 -3.82 -3.77
N THR A 123 -1.00 -2.90 -3.30
CA THR A 123 -2.43 -2.82 -3.66
C THR A 123 -2.87 -1.39 -3.94
N GLY A 124 -3.98 -1.23 -4.66
CA GLY A 124 -4.66 0.07 -4.76
C GLY A 124 -5.47 0.38 -3.50
N GLN A 125 -5.86 1.64 -3.33
CA GLN A 125 -6.78 2.06 -2.27
C GLN A 125 -8.18 2.33 -2.85
N LEU A 126 -9.21 1.81 -2.20
CA LEU A 126 -10.60 2.21 -2.44
C LEU A 126 -10.92 3.54 -1.78
N LEU A 127 -11.76 4.35 -2.42
CA LEU A 127 -12.25 5.58 -1.82
C LEU A 127 -13.18 5.32 -0.63
N SER A 128 -13.97 4.25 -0.69
CA SER A 128 -14.89 3.84 0.37
C SER A 128 -15.19 2.34 0.30
N ARG A 129 -15.81 1.79 1.35
CA ARG A 129 -16.28 0.40 1.37
C ARG A 129 -17.36 0.11 0.32
N GLU A 130 -18.14 1.12 -0.06
CA GLU A 130 -19.20 1.04 -1.08
C GLU A 130 -18.66 1.23 -2.51
N SER A 131 -17.34 1.32 -2.68
CA SER A 131 -16.76 1.47 -4.01
C SER A 131 -17.05 0.22 -4.83
N THR A 132 -17.57 0.37 -6.05
CA THR A 132 -17.82 -0.76 -6.96
C THR A 132 -16.61 -1.06 -7.84
N MET A 133 -15.46 -0.46 -7.54
CA MET A 133 -14.24 -0.64 -8.32
C MET A 133 -13.41 -1.79 -7.79
N SER A 134 -13.00 -2.69 -8.68
CA SER A 134 -12.01 -3.70 -8.33
C SER A 134 -10.62 -3.07 -8.07
N ILE A 135 -9.92 -3.60 -7.08
CA ILE A 135 -8.55 -3.21 -6.67
C ILE A 135 -7.55 -4.18 -7.28
N GLY A 136 -6.50 -3.66 -7.91
CA GLY A 136 -5.35 -4.49 -8.29
C GLY A 136 -4.42 -4.76 -7.12
N VAL A 137 -3.86 -5.95 -7.12
CA VAL A 137 -2.87 -6.40 -6.15
C VAL A 137 -1.76 -7.16 -6.86
N VAL A 138 -0.53 -6.93 -6.40
CA VAL A 138 0.63 -7.71 -6.78
C VAL A 138 1.40 -8.11 -5.54
N VAL A 139 1.91 -9.33 -5.54
CA VAL A 139 2.74 -9.89 -4.47
C VAL A 139 4.04 -10.38 -5.07
N PHE A 140 5.17 -9.98 -4.50
CA PHE A 140 6.48 -10.41 -4.98
C PHE A 140 7.49 -10.55 -3.84
N SER A 141 8.46 -11.45 -4.02
CA SER A 141 9.49 -11.77 -3.05
C SER A 141 10.31 -10.55 -2.63
N VAL A 142 10.54 -10.41 -1.31
CA VAL A 142 11.47 -9.40 -0.78
C VAL A 142 12.90 -9.69 -1.24
N SER A 143 13.29 -10.96 -1.22
CA SER A 143 14.68 -11.39 -1.43
C SER A 143 15.06 -11.60 -2.90
N THR A 144 14.11 -12.05 -3.73
CA THR A 144 14.38 -12.41 -5.13
C THR A 144 13.69 -11.50 -6.14
N GLY A 145 12.69 -10.73 -5.72
CA GLY A 145 11.84 -9.96 -6.63
C GLY A 145 10.90 -10.81 -7.49
N GLU A 146 10.88 -12.14 -7.31
CA GLU A 146 9.98 -13.04 -8.04
C GLU A 146 8.52 -12.66 -7.74
N VAL A 147 7.72 -12.51 -8.79
CA VAL A 147 6.30 -12.21 -8.67
C VAL A 147 5.53 -13.49 -8.37
N PHE A 148 4.85 -13.51 -7.23
CA PHE A 148 4.05 -14.64 -6.77
C PHE A 148 2.60 -14.53 -7.24
N TYR A 149 2.06 -13.32 -7.29
CA TYR A 149 0.65 -13.11 -7.60
C TYR A 149 0.44 -11.77 -8.30
N ILE A 150 -0.41 -11.74 -9.31
CA ILE A 150 -0.99 -10.53 -9.88
C ILE A 150 -2.49 -10.80 -10.05
N GLY A 151 -3.31 -9.94 -9.47
CA GLY A 151 -4.76 -10.11 -9.53
C GLY A 151 -5.51 -8.80 -9.38
N LYS A 152 -6.82 -8.88 -9.59
CA LYS A 152 -7.74 -7.78 -9.36
C LYS A 152 -8.99 -8.34 -8.67
N GLY A 153 -9.35 -7.79 -7.52
CA GLY A 153 -10.49 -8.26 -6.74
C GLY A 153 -11.51 -7.15 -6.53
N ASP A 154 -12.79 -7.48 -6.62
CA ASP A 154 -13.85 -6.58 -6.18
C ASP A 154 -13.84 -6.48 -4.64
N PRO A 155 -14.17 -5.31 -4.06
CA PRO A 155 -14.49 -5.24 -2.66
C PRO A 155 -15.55 -6.29 -2.33
N ALA A 156 -15.33 -7.05 -1.26
CA ALA A 156 -16.31 -8.04 -0.82
C ALA A 156 -17.62 -7.32 -0.49
N ASP A 157 -18.71 -7.74 -1.16
CA ASP A 157 -20.09 -7.38 -0.80
C ASP A 157 -20.41 -7.76 0.66
#